data_AF-A0A183VJL9-F1
#
_entry.id   AF-A0A183VJL9-F1
#
_cell.length_a   1.000
_cell.length_b   1.000
_cell.length_c   1.000
_cell.angle_alpha   90.00
_cell.angle_beta   90.00
_cell.angle_gamma   90.00
#
_symmetry.space_group_name_H-M   'P 1'
#
loop_
_entity.id
_entity.type
_entity.pdbx_description
1 polymer ?
#
loop_
_entity_poly.entity_id
_entity_poly.type
_entity_poly.pdbx_seq_one_letter_code
_entity_poly.pdbx_strand_id
1 'polypeptide(L)'
;MAQHKILALRHSCLNTHEKPCTDDDDDDDEYIFTLNSSPELCLLCNEKIECGETIELLPPVANAHVSIIFLSCPVARVAFILSDFGKMLSYHPGSSLHCGVVDSSGKVHSFTSHFGIRCDIDGWEESVVINVADVTQSYDLTSSKWDEIIYKCIHNQSFSSKNGGDETYDCLDFVIDIINSTEREENVNRISVASWLSVYLEHILLYKDVLKELLSGPVQVIRNFKDAFAIQHCRS
;
A
#
# COMPACT_ATOMS: atom_id res chain seq x y z
N MET A 1 7.72 -3.06 22.96
CA MET A 1 7.32 -1.65 22.76
C MET A 1 5.81 -1.62 22.76
N ALA A 2 5.17 -0.65 23.43
CA ALA A 2 3.72 -0.50 23.34
C ALA A 2 3.38 -0.16 21.87
N GLN A 3 2.49 -0.95 21.28
CA GLN A 3 1.99 -0.70 19.93
C GLN A 3 1.01 0.48 20.04
N HIS A 4 1.39 1.63 19.52
CA HIS A 4 0.52 2.81 19.51
C HIS A 4 -0.62 2.55 18.54
N LYS A 5 -1.87 2.59 19.03
CA LYS A 5 -3.07 2.46 18.22
C LYS A 5 -3.58 3.86 17.89
N ILE A 6 -3.60 4.22 16.61
CA ILE A 6 -4.20 5.48 16.17
C ILE A 6 -5.68 5.23 15.88
N LEU A 7 -6.56 6.01 16.51
CA LEU A 7 -8.00 5.95 16.29
C LEU A 7 -8.43 7.17 15.49
N ALA A 8 -9.15 6.96 14.39
CA ALA A 8 -9.85 7.97 13.62
C ALA A 8 -11.33 8.00 14.04
N LEU A 9 -11.83 9.19 14.36
CA LEU A 9 -13.17 9.42 14.86
C LEU A 9 -13.85 10.48 13.99
N ARG A 10 -15.02 10.17 13.45
CA ARG A 10 -15.89 11.19 12.84
C ARG A 10 -16.58 11.99 13.95
N HIS A 11 -16.69 13.30 13.78
CA HIS A 11 -17.41 14.16 14.71
C HIS A 11 -18.27 15.17 13.96
N SER A 12 -19.50 15.38 14.42
CA SER A 12 -20.50 16.22 13.75
C SER A 12 -20.05 17.66 13.52
N CYS A 13 -19.18 18.19 14.39
CA CYS A 13 -18.65 19.55 14.25
C CYS A 13 -17.64 19.75 13.11
N LEU A 14 -17.13 18.66 12.52
CA LEU A 14 -16.17 18.72 11.41
C LEU A 14 -16.88 18.78 10.06
N ASN A 15 -18.01 18.09 9.93
CA ASN A 15 -18.72 17.93 8.66
C ASN A 15 -19.94 18.86 8.53
N THR A 16 -19.92 20.06 9.13
CA THR A 16 -21.07 20.99 9.15
C THR A 16 -21.28 21.80 7.86
N HIS A 17 -20.44 21.64 6.84
CA HIS A 17 -20.67 22.31 5.57
C HIS A 17 -21.68 21.51 4.75
N GLU A 18 -22.87 22.10 4.55
CA GLU A 18 -23.74 21.82 3.40
C GLU A 18 -22.90 21.95 2.12
N LYS A 19 -22.19 20.88 1.71
CA LYS A 19 -21.56 20.83 0.40
C LYS A 19 -22.71 20.84 -0.61
N PRO A 20 -22.78 21.80 -1.55
CA PRO A 20 -23.74 21.72 -2.63
C PRO A 20 -23.46 20.43 -3.39
N CYS A 21 -24.51 19.69 -3.75
CA CYS A 21 -24.42 18.46 -4.53
C CYS A 21 -23.75 18.78 -5.87
N THR A 22 -22.44 18.67 -5.94
CA THR A 22 -21.67 18.66 -7.17
C THR A 22 -21.36 17.21 -7.45
N ASP A 23 -21.65 16.74 -8.67
CA ASP A 23 -21.51 15.34 -9.12
C ASP A 23 -20.05 14.80 -9.13
N ASP A 24 -19.13 15.46 -8.43
CA ASP A 24 -17.78 15.01 -8.15
C ASP A 24 -17.72 14.62 -6.66
N ASP A 25 -18.07 13.36 -6.36
CA ASP A 25 -18.10 12.73 -5.03
C ASP A 25 -16.69 12.55 -4.42
N ASP A 26 -15.92 13.63 -4.32
CA ASP A 26 -14.70 13.69 -3.51
C ASP A 26 -15.10 14.11 -2.08
N ASP A 27 -15.63 13.16 -1.31
CA ASP A 27 -15.94 13.35 0.10
C ASP A 27 -14.66 13.36 0.94
N ASP A 28 -14.00 14.52 0.96
CA ASP A 28 -13.00 14.90 1.96
C ASP A 28 -13.61 14.90 3.37
N ASP A 29 -13.76 13.73 3.98
CA ASP A 29 -14.17 13.60 5.37
C ASP A 29 -13.02 13.99 6.31
N GLU A 30 -13.31 14.90 7.24
CA GLU A 30 -12.40 15.27 8.32
C GLU A 30 -12.56 14.32 9.51
N TYR A 31 -11.42 13.90 10.08
CA TYR A 31 -11.40 13.00 11.24
C TYR A 31 -10.58 13.57 12.38
N ILE A 32 -11.02 13.26 13.61
CA ILE A 32 -10.25 13.44 14.84
C ILE A 32 -9.40 12.18 15.06
N PHE A 33 -8.09 12.33 15.09
CA PHE A 33 -7.14 11.28 15.40
C PHE A 33 -6.70 11.32 16.84
N THR A 34 -6.62 10.16 17.50
CA THR A 34 -6.17 10.00 18.91
C THR A 34 -5.31 8.77 19.12
N LEU A 35 -4.56 8.73 20.23
CA LEU A 35 -3.77 7.55 20.63
C LEU A 35 -4.50 6.70 21.66
N ASN A 36 -4.54 5.39 21.40
CA ASN A 36 -4.94 4.28 22.28
C ASN A 36 -6.40 4.27 22.77
N SER A 37 -7.05 5.42 22.94
CA SER A 37 -8.42 5.54 23.45
C SER A 37 -9.14 6.73 22.85
N SER A 38 -10.44 6.57 22.56
CA SER A 38 -11.30 7.68 22.15
C SER A 38 -11.41 8.68 23.30
N PRO A 39 -11.29 9.99 23.04
CA PRO A 39 -11.51 11.00 24.05
C PRO A 39 -13.02 11.16 24.32
N GLU A 40 -13.36 11.64 25.50
CA GLU A 40 -14.77 11.86 25.89
C GLU A 40 -15.36 13.12 25.24
N LEU A 41 -14.52 14.14 24.99
CA LEU A 41 -14.93 15.45 24.48
C LEU A 41 -14.12 15.82 23.24
N CYS A 42 -14.76 16.48 22.28
CA CYS A 42 -14.09 17.08 21.13
C CYS A 42 -13.34 18.34 21.54
N LEU A 43 -12.04 18.48 21.22
CA LEU A 43 -11.28 19.69 21.57
C LEU A 43 -11.68 20.95 20.78
N LEU A 44 -12.41 20.80 19.65
CA LEU A 44 -12.86 21.94 18.86
C LEU A 44 -14.13 22.59 19.40
N CYS A 45 -15.16 21.77 19.67
CA CYS A 45 -16.48 22.27 20.08
C CYS A 45 -16.80 22.00 21.55
N ASN A 46 -15.96 21.24 22.25
CA ASN A 46 -16.15 20.82 23.65
C ASN A 46 -17.43 19.98 23.89
N GLU A 47 -18.08 19.52 22.83
CA GLU A 47 -19.20 18.58 22.92
C GLU A 47 -18.70 17.15 23.11
N LYS A 48 -19.60 16.32 23.66
CA LYS A 48 -19.31 14.90 23.87
C LYS A 48 -19.13 14.20 22.53
N ILE A 49 -18.04 13.45 22.39
CA ILE A 49 -17.90 12.52 21.27
C ILE A 49 -18.83 11.35 21.56
N GLU A 50 -20.03 11.40 20.98
CA GLU A 50 -20.86 10.21 20.91
C GLU A 50 -20.05 9.13 20.19
N CYS A 51 -20.08 7.90 20.69
CA CYS A 51 -19.38 6.77 20.08
C CYS A 51 -19.97 6.50 18.68
N GLY A 52 -19.58 7.31 17.69
CA GLY A 52 -19.74 7.02 16.29
C GLY A 52 -18.76 5.94 15.85
N GLU A 53 -18.71 5.69 14.55
CA GLU A 53 -17.75 4.75 13.97
C GLU A 53 -16.32 5.18 14.31
N THR A 54 -15.70 4.42 15.22
CA THR A 54 -14.28 4.56 15.57
C THR A 54 -13.51 3.57 14.74
N ILE A 55 -12.56 4.09 13.96
CA ILE A 55 -11.76 3.26 13.07
C ILE A 55 -10.33 3.25 13.56
N GLU A 56 -9.73 2.06 13.61
CA GLU A 56 -8.30 1.95 13.80
C GLU A 56 -7.56 2.30 12.50
N LEU A 57 -6.79 3.38 12.54
CA LEU A 57 -5.86 3.70 11.49
C LEU A 57 -4.65 2.77 11.59
N LEU A 58 -4.64 1.75 10.74
CA LEU A 58 -3.51 0.82 10.64
C LEU A 58 -2.35 1.47 9.90
N PRO A 59 -1.10 1.11 10.23
CA PRO A 59 0.05 1.47 9.40
C PRO A 59 -0.20 1.04 7.94
N PRO A 60 0.07 1.90 6.95
CA PRO A 60 -0.09 1.59 5.52
C PRO A 60 1.05 0.70 4.98
N VAL A 61 1.42 -0.32 5.77
CA VAL A 61 2.41 -1.34 5.44
C VAL A 61 1.83 -2.72 5.73
N ALA A 62 2.37 -3.75 5.08
CA ALA A 62 1.98 -5.13 5.26
C ALA A 62 3.17 -6.05 5.10
N ASN A 63 3.02 -7.25 5.66
CA ASN A 63 3.98 -8.32 5.46
C ASN A 63 3.70 -9.00 4.11
N ALA A 64 4.64 -8.87 3.17
CA ALA A 64 4.56 -9.52 1.86
C ALA A 64 4.56 -11.05 1.97
N HIS A 65 5.16 -11.60 3.03
CA HIS A 65 5.31 -13.05 3.23
C HIS A 65 4.05 -13.77 3.71
N VAL A 66 2.92 -13.06 3.87
CA VAL A 66 1.64 -13.70 4.17
C VAL A 66 1.22 -14.55 2.98
N SER A 67 1.01 -15.86 3.20
CA SER A 67 0.54 -16.77 2.16
C SER A 67 -0.95 -16.56 1.85
N ILE A 68 -1.34 -16.84 0.61
CA ILE A 68 -2.73 -16.78 0.15
C ILE A 68 -3.29 -18.21 0.17
N ILE A 69 -4.35 -18.43 0.96
CA ILE A 69 -4.94 -19.76 1.13
C ILE A 69 -5.88 -20.10 -0.04
N PHE A 70 -6.61 -19.11 -0.56
CA PHE A 70 -7.60 -19.28 -1.62
C PHE A 70 -7.02 -18.87 -2.97
N LEU A 71 -6.41 -19.83 -3.68
CA LEU A 71 -5.69 -19.57 -4.93
C LEU A 71 -6.58 -19.07 -6.09
N SER A 72 -7.90 -19.26 -5.99
CA SER A 72 -8.88 -18.75 -6.94
C SER A 72 -9.26 -17.28 -6.72
N CYS A 73 -8.80 -16.65 -5.64
CA CYS A 73 -9.07 -15.24 -5.40
C CYS A 73 -8.23 -14.35 -6.34
N PRO A 74 -8.75 -13.19 -6.77
CA PRO A 74 -8.05 -12.24 -7.63
C PRO A 74 -6.98 -11.48 -6.85
N VAL A 75 -5.92 -12.18 -6.45
CA VAL A 75 -4.82 -11.61 -5.68
C VAL A 75 -3.50 -11.85 -6.40
N ALA A 76 -2.95 -10.77 -6.94
CA ALA A 76 -1.68 -10.72 -7.66
C ALA A 76 -0.85 -9.58 -7.08
N ARG A 77 0.23 -9.89 -6.35
CA ARG A 77 0.86 -8.91 -5.45
C ARG A 77 2.19 -8.42 -5.97
N VAL A 78 2.42 -7.12 -5.83
CA VAL A 78 3.72 -6.46 -5.94
C VAL A 78 4.04 -5.83 -4.59
N ALA A 79 5.27 -6.00 -4.12
CA ALA A 79 5.74 -5.42 -2.88
C ALA A 79 6.83 -4.36 -3.15
N PHE A 80 6.85 -3.33 -2.32
CA PHE A 80 7.85 -2.25 -2.32
C PHE A 80 8.43 -2.06 -0.91
N ILE A 81 9.74 -1.91 -0.83
CA ILE A 81 10.50 -1.57 0.38
C ILE A 81 11.47 -0.43 0.09
N LEU A 82 12.07 0.14 1.13
CA LEU A 82 13.20 1.05 0.96
C LEU A 82 14.45 0.27 0.53
N SER A 83 15.19 0.80 -0.45
CA SER A 83 16.41 0.15 -0.96
C SER A 83 17.56 0.09 0.05
N ASP A 84 17.53 0.96 1.06
CA ASP A 84 18.57 1.11 2.08
C ASP A 84 18.39 0.20 3.30
N PHE A 85 17.53 -0.81 3.19
CA PHE A 85 17.13 -1.70 4.30
C PHE A 85 16.42 -0.97 5.46
N GLY A 86 15.95 0.26 5.22
CA GLY A 86 15.12 1.00 6.14
C GLY A 86 13.70 0.42 6.22
N LYS A 87 13.04 0.71 7.34
CA LYS A 87 11.61 0.44 7.52
C LYS A 87 10.80 1.34 6.59
N MET A 88 9.74 0.84 5.96
CA MET A 88 8.92 1.64 5.05
C MET A 88 8.25 2.85 5.75
N LEU A 89 7.94 2.76 7.05
CA LEU A 89 7.51 3.92 7.85
C LEU A 89 8.58 5.01 8.01
N SER A 90 9.81 4.79 7.56
CA SER A 90 10.88 5.80 7.51
C SER A 90 10.94 6.54 6.17
N TYR A 91 10.11 6.16 5.18
CA TYR A 91 10.04 6.78 3.86
C TYR A 91 9.93 8.31 3.91
N HIS A 92 10.64 8.98 3.01
CA HIS A 92 10.49 10.38 2.71
C HIS A 92 10.57 10.62 1.19
N PRO A 93 10.06 11.74 0.67
CA PRO A 93 10.25 12.08 -0.73
C PRO A 93 11.74 12.03 -1.11
N GLY A 94 12.05 11.38 -2.24
CA GLY A 94 13.41 11.15 -2.71
C GLY A 94 14.09 9.88 -2.15
N SER A 95 13.45 9.12 -1.25
CA SER A 95 13.95 7.78 -0.88
C SER A 95 13.96 6.86 -2.10
N SER A 96 14.99 6.04 -2.23
CA SER A 96 15.05 4.97 -3.24
C SER A 96 14.22 3.76 -2.78
N LEU A 97 13.46 3.19 -3.70
CA LEU A 97 12.60 2.04 -3.45
C LEU A 97 13.09 0.83 -4.25
N HIS A 98 12.99 -0.34 -3.62
CA HIS A 98 13.19 -1.64 -4.26
C HIS A 98 11.85 -2.37 -4.33
N CYS A 99 11.65 -3.16 -5.38
CA CYS A 99 10.38 -3.85 -5.58
C CYS A 99 10.53 -5.27 -6.10
N GLY A 100 9.47 -6.05 -5.92
CA GLY A 100 9.39 -7.43 -6.35
C GLY A 100 7.95 -7.91 -6.47
N VAL A 101 7.76 -9.01 -7.19
CA VAL A 101 6.47 -9.70 -7.29
C VAL A 101 6.36 -10.74 -6.19
N VAL A 102 5.18 -10.92 -5.62
CA VAL A 102 4.96 -11.87 -4.51
C VAL A 102 4.08 -13.01 -5.00
N ASP A 103 4.57 -14.24 -4.85
CA ASP A 103 3.80 -15.44 -5.15
C ASP A 103 2.78 -15.77 -4.04
N SER A 104 1.90 -16.74 -4.29
CA SER A 104 0.88 -17.16 -3.33
C SER A 104 1.45 -17.77 -2.05
N SER A 105 2.68 -18.30 -2.08
CA SER A 105 3.36 -18.82 -0.90
C SER A 105 3.93 -17.71 -0.01
N GLY A 106 3.98 -16.47 -0.49
CA GLY A 106 4.56 -15.33 0.20
C GLY A 106 6.05 -15.14 -0.11
N LYS A 107 6.59 -15.77 -1.15
CA LYS A 107 7.97 -15.49 -1.56
C LYS A 107 7.99 -14.26 -2.45
N VAL A 108 8.96 -13.40 -2.20
CA VAL A 108 9.18 -12.21 -3.02
C VAL A 108 10.25 -12.51 -4.04
N HIS A 109 9.91 -12.38 -5.31
CA HIS A 109 10.84 -12.50 -6.42
C HIS A 109 11.21 -11.08 -6.85
N SER A 110 12.50 -10.74 -6.78
CA SER A 110 12.98 -9.39 -7.10
C SER A 110 14.23 -9.44 -7.97
N PHE A 111 14.49 -8.39 -8.74
CA PHE A 111 15.67 -8.31 -9.60
C PHE A 111 16.64 -7.24 -9.10
N THR A 112 17.93 -7.56 -9.12
CA THR A 112 19.00 -6.56 -8.93
C THR A 112 20.03 -6.74 -10.02
N SER A 113 20.61 -5.64 -10.51
CA SER A 113 21.65 -5.69 -11.55
C SER A 113 22.87 -6.53 -11.14
N HIS A 114 23.17 -6.60 -9.84
CA HIS A 114 24.35 -7.27 -9.32
C HIS A 114 24.14 -8.78 -9.09
N PHE A 115 22.93 -9.20 -8.68
CA PHE A 115 22.65 -10.59 -8.30
C PHE A 115 21.63 -11.27 -9.20
N GLY A 116 21.07 -10.56 -10.19
CA GLY A 116 19.99 -11.04 -11.02
C GLY A 116 18.69 -11.21 -10.23
N ILE A 117 17.93 -12.24 -10.60
CA ILE A 117 16.66 -12.59 -9.94
C ILE A 117 16.95 -13.29 -8.61
N ARG A 118 16.34 -12.80 -7.55
CA ARG A 118 16.37 -13.34 -6.20
C ARG A 118 14.98 -13.80 -5.77
N CYS A 119 14.96 -14.77 -4.86
CA CYS A 119 13.75 -15.26 -4.21
C CYS A 119 13.96 -15.13 -2.69
N ASP A 120 13.31 -14.15 -2.10
CA ASP A 120 13.45 -13.80 -0.69
C ASP A 120 12.25 -14.33 0.11
N ILE A 121 12.53 -14.90 1.28
CA ILE A 121 11.54 -15.42 2.24
C ILE A 121 11.44 -14.58 3.52
N ASP A 122 12.28 -13.55 3.62
CA ASP A 122 12.37 -12.60 4.73
C ASP A 122 12.75 -11.21 4.21
N GLY A 123 12.62 -10.19 5.08
CA GLY A 123 13.05 -8.81 4.80
C GLY A 123 12.01 -7.92 4.14
N TRP A 124 10.82 -8.44 3.85
CA TRP A 124 9.69 -7.71 3.26
C TRP A 124 8.48 -7.60 4.21
N GLU A 125 8.71 -7.68 5.53
CA GLU A 125 7.65 -7.66 6.54
C GLU A 125 6.99 -6.28 6.72
N GLU A 126 7.71 -5.20 6.40
CA GLU A 126 7.20 -3.82 6.39
C GLU A 126 7.22 -3.29 4.95
N SER A 127 6.39 -3.85 4.07
CA SER A 127 6.29 -3.46 2.66
C SER A 127 5.02 -2.68 2.37
N VAL A 128 5.04 -1.83 1.33
CA VAL A 128 3.81 -1.49 0.62
C VAL A 128 3.48 -2.65 -0.31
N VAL A 129 2.28 -3.21 -0.19
CA VAL A 129 1.81 -4.32 -1.03
C VAL A 129 0.63 -3.85 -1.86
N ILE A 130 0.79 -3.88 -3.18
CA ILE A 130 -0.24 -3.52 -4.15
C ILE A 130 -0.80 -4.80 -4.74
N ASN A 131 -2.13 -4.96 -4.70
CA ASN A 131 -2.82 -5.99 -5.47
C ASN A 131 -3.05 -5.49 -6.89
N VAL A 132 -2.27 -6.01 -7.83
CA VAL A 132 -2.34 -5.72 -9.26
C VAL A 132 -3.73 -6.00 -9.80
N ALA A 133 -4.40 -7.06 -9.35
CA ALA A 133 -5.74 -7.39 -9.82
C ALA A 133 -6.75 -6.26 -9.54
N ASP A 134 -6.66 -5.62 -8.37
CA ASP A 134 -7.55 -4.53 -7.97
C ASP A 134 -7.29 -3.26 -8.79
N VAL A 135 -6.03 -2.80 -8.85
CA VAL A 135 -5.66 -1.55 -9.55
C VAL A 135 -5.80 -1.62 -11.06
N THR A 136 -5.99 -2.82 -11.61
CA THR A 136 -6.24 -3.06 -13.04
C THR A 136 -7.60 -3.68 -13.33
N GLN A 137 -8.45 -3.84 -12.30
CA GLN A 137 -9.79 -4.43 -12.40
C GLN A 137 -9.82 -5.80 -13.11
N SER A 138 -8.73 -6.56 -13.00
CA SER A 138 -8.54 -7.85 -13.67
C SER A 138 -8.89 -9.00 -12.71
N TYR A 139 -10.19 -9.22 -12.49
CA TYR A 139 -10.68 -10.23 -11.55
C TYR A 139 -10.42 -11.69 -12.00
N ASP A 140 -9.98 -11.90 -13.24
CA ASP A 140 -9.52 -13.19 -13.75
C ASP A 140 -8.05 -13.49 -13.39
N LEU A 141 -7.30 -12.49 -12.92
CA LEU A 141 -5.92 -12.63 -12.46
C LEU A 141 -5.89 -13.23 -11.04
N THR A 142 -6.23 -14.52 -10.97
CA THR A 142 -6.18 -15.30 -9.74
C THR A 142 -4.75 -15.51 -9.25
N SER A 143 -4.57 -15.81 -7.96
CA SER A 143 -3.24 -16.11 -7.41
C SER A 143 -2.57 -17.31 -8.08
N SER A 144 -3.33 -18.34 -8.46
CA SER A 144 -2.77 -19.45 -9.24
C SER A 144 -2.25 -19.01 -10.62
N LYS A 145 -3.00 -18.14 -11.32
CA LYS A 145 -2.58 -17.61 -12.63
C LYS A 145 -1.36 -16.71 -12.47
N TRP A 146 -1.32 -15.91 -11.41
CA TRP A 146 -0.18 -15.06 -11.06
C TRP A 146 1.09 -15.88 -10.82
N ASP A 147 1.02 -16.95 -10.02
CA ASP A 147 2.16 -17.83 -9.76
C ASP A 147 2.69 -18.49 -11.04
N GLU A 148 1.79 -18.93 -11.93
CA GLU A 148 2.19 -19.48 -13.23
C GLU A 148 2.94 -18.46 -14.08
N ILE A 149 2.48 -17.22 -14.11
CA ILE A 149 3.11 -16.13 -14.86
C ILE A 149 4.50 -15.84 -14.28
N ILE A 150 4.61 -15.66 -12.96
CA ILE A 150 5.90 -15.47 -12.27
C ILE A 150 6.86 -16.60 -12.65
N TYR A 151 6.42 -17.85 -12.50
CA TYR A 151 7.24 -19.02 -12.79
C TYR A 151 7.72 -19.03 -14.25
N LYS A 152 6.81 -18.78 -15.21
CA LYS A 152 7.13 -18.73 -16.64
C LYS A 152 8.14 -17.62 -16.94
N CYS A 153 7.96 -16.41 -16.41
CA CYS A 153 8.85 -15.29 -16.65
C CYS A 153 10.27 -15.56 -16.10
N ILE A 154 10.37 -16.06 -14.86
CA ILE A 154 11.66 -16.35 -14.22
C ILE A 154 12.44 -17.46 -14.95
N HIS A 155 11.74 -18.48 -15.47
CA HIS A 155 12.38 -19.63 -16.11
C HIS A 155 12.51 -19.50 -17.64
N ASN A 156 12.06 -18.39 -18.23
CA ASN A 156 12.20 -18.16 -19.67
C ASN A 156 13.60 -17.64 -19.99
N GLN A 157 14.36 -18.38 -20.81
CA GLN A 157 15.73 -18.02 -21.22
C GLN A 157 15.81 -16.64 -21.91
N SER A 158 14.74 -16.19 -22.57
CA SER A 158 14.68 -14.86 -23.18
C SER A 158 14.68 -13.73 -22.14
N PHE A 159 14.09 -13.98 -20.97
CA PHE A 159 14.08 -13.05 -19.84
C PHE A 159 15.49 -12.89 -19.27
N SER A 160 16.20 -14.01 -19.10
CA SER A 160 17.61 -14.04 -18.71
C SER A 160 18.55 -13.34 -19.70
N SER A 161 18.16 -13.25 -20.98
CA SER A 161 18.99 -12.64 -22.05
C SER A 161 18.83 -11.12 -22.14
N LYS A 162 17.68 -10.56 -21.75
CA LYS A 162 17.48 -9.10 -21.63
C LYS A 162 18.29 -8.51 -20.46
N ASN A 163 18.53 -9.32 -19.42
CA ASN A 163 19.21 -8.92 -18.18
C ASN A 163 20.74 -8.84 -18.31
N GLY A 164 21.32 -9.20 -19.46
CA GLY A 164 22.76 -9.36 -19.65
C GLY A 164 23.46 -8.26 -20.44
N GLY A 165 22.78 -7.21 -20.89
CA GLY A 165 23.38 -6.20 -21.78
C GLY A 165 22.78 -4.80 -21.77
N ASP A 166 21.69 -4.55 -21.04
CA ASP A 166 21.12 -3.21 -20.89
C ASP A 166 21.38 -2.71 -19.47
N GLU A 167 22.32 -1.76 -19.32
CA GLU A 167 22.69 -1.16 -18.03
C GLU A 167 21.53 -0.39 -17.37
N THR A 168 20.40 -0.22 -18.07
CA THR A 168 19.23 0.51 -17.57
C THR A 168 18.15 -0.38 -16.96
N TYR A 169 18.23 -1.70 -17.11
CA TYR A 169 17.22 -2.63 -16.59
C TYR A 169 17.29 -2.74 -15.06
N ASP A 170 16.19 -2.42 -14.38
CA ASP A 170 16.11 -2.41 -12.92
C ASP A 170 14.98 -3.29 -12.35
N CYS A 171 14.81 -3.26 -11.02
CA CYS A 171 13.78 -4.03 -10.33
C CYS A 171 12.35 -3.68 -10.76
N LEU A 172 12.11 -2.45 -11.20
CA LEU A 172 10.81 -2.00 -11.64
C LEU A 172 10.51 -2.52 -13.05
N ASP A 173 11.49 -2.53 -13.95
CA ASP A 173 11.31 -3.15 -15.27
C ASP A 173 10.99 -4.64 -15.14
N PHE A 174 11.66 -5.34 -14.22
CA PHE A 174 11.35 -6.73 -13.87
C PHE A 174 9.88 -6.93 -13.47
N VAL A 175 9.39 -6.10 -12.55
CA VAL A 175 7.98 -6.16 -12.12
C VAL A 175 7.04 -5.85 -13.29
N ILE A 176 7.35 -4.83 -14.10
CA ILE A 176 6.53 -4.42 -15.25
C ILE A 176 6.45 -5.54 -16.29
N ASP A 177 7.57 -6.18 -16.62
CA ASP A 177 7.58 -7.29 -17.59
C ASP A 177 6.70 -8.46 -17.12
N ILE A 178 6.69 -8.77 -15.82
CA ILE A 178 5.82 -9.81 -15.25
C ILE A 178 4.35 -9.38 -15.32
N ILE A 179 4.03 -8.13 -14.96
CA ILE A 179 2.67 -7.61 -15.07
C ILE A 179 2.20 -7.63 -16.53
N ASN A 180 3.03 -7.22 -17.49
CA ASN A 180 2.69 -7.23 -18.92
C ASN A 180 2.67 -8.63 -19.55
N SER A 181 3.16 -9.65 -18.82
CA SER A 181 2.99 -11.05 -19.23
C SER A 181 1.61 -11.59 -18.87
N THR A 182 0.78 -10.80 -18.18
CA THR A 182 -0.67 -11.05 -18.09
C THR A 182 -1.31 -10.74 -19.45
N GLU A 183 -2.23 -11.58 -19.93
CA GLU A 183 -2.91 -11.41 -21.23
C GLU A 183 -3.87 -10.20 -21.22
N ARG A 184 -3.33 -8.99 -21.14
CA ARG A 184 -4.07 -7.73 -21.04
C ARG A 184 -4.06 -6.95 -22.34
N GLU A 185 -5.12 -6.17 -22.57
CA GLU A 185 -5.23 -5.28 -23.72
C GLU A 185 -4.33 -4.03 -23.59
N GLU A 186 -4.10 -3.55 -22.36
CA GLU A 186 -3.27 -2.38 -22.07
C GLU A 186 -1.96 -2.75 -21.39
N ASN A 187 -0.85 -2.22 -21.92
CA ASN A 187 0.47 -2.40 -21.33
C ASN A 187 0.68 -1.45 -20.15
N VAL A 188 1.02 -2.03 -19.01
CA VAL A 188 1.47 -1.32 -17.80
C VAL A 188 2.86 -0.78 -18.04
N ASN A 189 3.13 0.44 -17.57
CA ASN A 189 4.44 1.07 -17.67
C ASN A 189 4.85 1.69 -16.33
N ARG A 190 6.04 2.28 -16.28
CA ARG A 190 6.59 2.89 -15.06
C ARG A 190 5.69 3.98 -14.47
N ILE A 191 4.99 4.75 -15.31
CA ILE A 191 4.06 5.82 -14.87
C ILE A 191 2.84 5.19 -14.19
N SER A 192 2.29 4.11 -14.76
CA SER A 192 1.16 3.38 -14.16
C SER A 192 1.51 2.88 -12.76
N VAL A 193 2.66 2.19 -12.62
CA VAL A 193 3.09 1.65 -11.33
C VAL A 193 3.39 2.75 -10.32
N ALA A 194 4.04 3.85 -10.76
CA ALA A 194 4.31 5.00 -9.91
C ALA A 194 3.01 5.66 -9.40
N SER A 195 1.98 5.76 -10.25
CA SER A 195 0.66 6.28 -9.89
C SER A 195 -0.03 5.37 -8.85
N TRP A 196 0.03 4.05 -9.02
CA TRP A 196 -0.53 3.14 -8.01
C TRP A 196 0.19 3.26 -6.68
N LEU A 197 1.51 3.38 -6.70
CA LEU A 197 2.34 3.49 -5.52
C LEU A 197 2.17 4.83 -4.79
N SER A 198 1.95 5.94 -5.50
CA SER A 198 1.86 7.27 -4.91
C SER A 198 0.76 7.36 -3.85
N VAL A 199 -0.40 6.72 -4.09
CA VAL A 199 -1.51 6.65 -3.13
C VAL A 199 -1.04 6.06 -1.79
N TYR A 200 -0.28 4.97 -1.82
CA TYR A 200 0.25 4.34 -0.60
C TYR A 200 1.34 5.18 0.07
N LEU A 201 2.19 5.85 -0.71
CA LEU A 201 3.25 6.71 -0.18
C LEU A 201 2.68 7.95 0.51
N GLU A 202 1.63 8.55 -0.05
CA GLU A 202 0.88 9.64 0.58
C GLU A 202 0.28 9.21 1.92
N HIS A 203 -0.31 8.01 1.96
CA HIS A 203 -0.82 7.43 3.21
C HIS A 203 0.28 7.21 4.24
N ILE A 204 1.48 6.77 3.84
CA ILE A 204 2.63 6.65 4.75
C ILE A 204 2.99 8.01 5.35
N LEU A 205 3.07 9.06 4.53
CA LEU A 205 3.40 10.39 5.02
C LEU A 205 2.35 10.92 6.00
N LEU A 206 1.06 10.77 5.66
CA LEU A 206 -0.04 11.18 6.52
C LEU A 206 -0.06 10.43 7.86
N TYR A 207 0.12 9.11 7.82
CA TYR A 207 0.21 8.28 9.03
C TYR A 207 1.35 8.73 9.94
N LYS A 208 2.52 9.01 9.37
CA LYS A 208 3.70 9.46 10.13
C LYS A 208 3.49 10.83 10.75
N ASP A 209 2.90 11.76 10.02
CA ASP A 209 2.67 13.12 10.50
C ASP A 209 1.66 13.12 11.66
N VAL A 210 0.54 12.41 11.50
CA VAL A 210 -0.45 12.22 12.58
C VAL A 210 0.18 11.59 13.81
N LEU A 211 0.96 10.51 13.65
CA LEU A 211 1.62 9.85 14.77
C LEU A 211 2.61 10.78 15.47
N LYS A 212 3.44 11.50 14.70
CA LYS A 212 4.42 12.45 15.24
C LYS A 212 3.76 13.57 16.03
N GLU A 213 2.66 14.13 15.51
CA GLU A 213 1.90 15.16 16.21
C GLU A 213 1.30 14.62 17.50
N LEU A 214 0.60 13.48 17.47
CA LEU A 214 0.02 12.89 18.67
C LEU A 214 1.07 12.54 19.74
N LEU A 215 2.27 12.12 19.34
CA LEU A 215 3.39 11.88 20.27
C LEU A 215 4.01 13.17 20.82
N SER A 216 3.84 14.30 20.14
CA SER A 216 4.47 15.58 20.49
C SER A 216 3.70 16.42 21.51
N GLY A 217 2.45 16.06 21.85
CA GLY A 217 1.68 16.77 22.88
C GLY A 217 0.17 16.94 22.66
N PRO A 218 -0.37 17.11 21.44
CA PRO A 218 -1.82 17.16 21.25
C PRO A 218 -2.47 15.80 21.51
N VAL A 219 -3.56 15.80 22.27
CA VAL A 219 -4.39 14.60 22.51
C VAL A 219 -5.26 14.27 21.31
N GLN A 220 -5.53 15.26 20.45
CA GLN A 220 -6.32 15.15 19.23
C GLN A 220 -5.64 15.88 18.07
N VAL A 221 -5.64 15.28 16.89
CA VAL A 221 -5.17 15.89 15.63
C VAL A 221 -6.30 15.80 14.62
N ILE A 222 -6.60 16.88 13.88
CA ILE A 222 -7.63 16.86 12.83
C ILE A 222 -6.95 16.88 11.46
N ARG A 223 -7.34 15.96 10.58
CA ARG A 223 -6.87 15.90 9.19
C ARG A 223 -7.99 15.44 8.28
N ASN A 224 -7.95 15.91 7.03
CA ASN A 224 -8.69 15.30 5.93
C ASN A 224 -8.07 13.94 5.67
N PHE A 225 -8.92 12.93 5.53
CA PHE A 225 -8.47 11.57 5.32
C PHE A 225 -9.31 10.94 4.19
N LYS A 226 -8.84 11.12 2.96
CA LYS A 226 -9.43 10.51 1.76
C LYS A 226 -9.15 9.01 1.72
N ASP A 227 -10.14 8.22 1.31
CA ASP A 227 -10.05 6.89 0.69
C ASP A 227 -9.27 5.75 1.39
N ALA A 228 -8.62 5.94 2.53
CA ALA A 228 -7.88 4.83 3.16
C ALA A 228 -8.81 3.73 3.74
N PHE A 229 -10.11 3.97 3.77
CA PHE A 229 -11.14 2.95 4.01
C PHE A 229 -11.30 1.95 2.88
N ALA A 230 -11.11 2.37 1.62
CA ALA A 230 -11.19 1.47 0.47
C ALA A 230 -10.07 0.41 0.49
N ILE A 231 -8.90 0.73 1.07
CA ILE A 231 -7.78 -0.20 1.18
C ILE A 231 -7.98 -1.22 2.32
N GLN A 232 -8.76 -0.88 3.35
CA GLN A 232 -9.04 -1.79 4.48
C GLN A 232 -10.14 -2.80 4.16
N HIS A 233 -11.11 -2.48 3.30
CA HIS A 233 -12.21 -3.40 2.96
C HIS A 233 -11.82 -4.57 2.04
N CYS A 234 -10.64 -4.56 1.42
CA CYS A 234 -10.11 -5.71 0.66
C CYS A 234 -9.29 -6.69 1.53
N ARG A 235 -9.24 -6.52 2.86
CA ARG A 235 -8.42 -7.36 3.77
C ARG A 235 -9.20 -8.36 4.63
N SER A 236 -10.47 -8.65 4.31
CA SER A 236 -11.25 -9.72 4.95
C SER A 236 -11.46 -10.92 4.04
#